data_AF-A0A3S5D757-F1
#
_entry.id   AF-A0A3S5D757-F1
#
_cell.length_a   1.000
_cell.length_b   1.000
_cell.length_c   1.000
_cell.angle_alpha   90.00
_cell.angle_beta   90.00
_cell.angle_gamma   90.00
#
_symmetry.space_group_name_H-M   'P 1'
#
loop_
_entity.id
_entity.type
_entity.pdbx_description
1 polymer ?
#
loop_
_entity_poly.entity_id
_entity_poly.type
_entity_poly.pdbx_seq_one_letter_code
_entity_poly.pdbx_strand_id
1 'polypeptide(L)'
;MGMPAHNMATVTPLTNGDNPGVATGVASGTVMGPSRHLTGSFTVLLKGTPATRLTSVSLQNSTNAVGMRTVPSQFKVLMLAP
;
A
#
# COMPACT_ATOMS: atom_id res chain seq x y z
N MET A 1 7.56 -3.27 -21.34
CA MET A 1 6.13 -3.06 -20.99
C MET A 1 5.71 -4.12 -19.98
N GLY A 2 5.79 -3.85 -18.67
CA GLY A 2 5.54 -4.88 -17.65
C GLY A 2 5.57 -4.32 -16.23
N MET A 3 4.73 -3.33 -15.96
CA MET A 3 4.61 -2.78 -14.61
C MET A 3 3.77 -3.72 -13.74
N PRO A 4 4.12 -3.92 -12.46
CA PRO A 4 3.46 -4.89 -11.60
C PRO A 4 2.03 -4.46 -11.25
N ALA A 5 1.12 -5.42 -11.22
CA ALA A 5 -0.22 -5.26 -10.67
C ALA A 5 -0.20 -5.76 -9.21
N HIS A 6 -0.58 -4.90 -8.27
CA HIS A 6 -0.56 -5.23 -6.84
C HIS A 6 -1.96 -5.50 -6.30
N ASN A 7 -2.04 -6.32 -5.26
CA ASN A 7 -3.25 -6.73 -4.57
C ASN A 7 -3.06 -6.66 -3.05
N MET A 8 -4.11 -6.94 -2.28
CA MET A 8 -4.06 -6.88 -0.82
C MET A 8 -3.07 -7.89 -0.19
N ALA A 9 -2.71 -8.97 -0.91
CA ALA A 9 -1.67 -9.90 -0.48
C ALA A 9 -0.24 -9.37 -0.72
N THR A 10 -0.09 -8.25 -1.41
CA THR A 10 1.24 -7.66 -1.62
C THR A 10 1.72 -6.99 -0.34
N VAL A 11 2.83 -7.49 0.20
CA VAL A 11 3.57 -6.86 1.29
C VAL A 11 4.75 -6.09 0.72
N THR A 12 4.84 -4.81 1.05
CA THR A 12 6.04 -4.00 0.76
C THR A 12 6.96 -4.15 1.96
N PRO A 13 8.16 -4.76 1.81
CA PRO A 13 8.97 -5.18 2.95
C PRO A 13 9.57 -4.01 3.74
N LEU A 14 9.73 -2.85 3.12
CA LEU A 14 10.39 -1.69 3.71
C LEU A 14 9.64 -0.40 3.33
N THR A 15 9.23 0.40 4.31
CA THR A 15 8.68 1.75 4.09
C THR A 15 9.65 2.83 4.55
N ASN A 16 9.85 3.84 3.69
CA ASN A 16 10.75 4.98 3.94
C ASN A 16 10.01 6.32 4.05
N GLY A 17 8.67 6.31 3.98
CA GLY A 17 7.84 7.52 4.00
C GLY A 17 7.34 7.90 5.40
N ASP A 18 7.56 7.02 6.38
CA ASP A 18 7.03 7.09 7.73
C ASP A 18 8.14 7.20 8.79
N ASN A 19 9.29 7.76 8.39
CA ASN A 19 10.44 8.08 9.23
C ASN A 19 10.34 9.55 9.71
N PRO A 20 9.63 9.90 10.79
CA PRO A 20 9.76 11.24 11.35
C PRO A 20 11.18 11.36 11.95
N GLY A 21 11.91 12.39 11.54
CA GLY A 21 13.27 12.65 12.00
C GLY A 21 13.36 12.72 13.52
N VAL A 22 14.48 12.22 14.05
CA VAL A 22 14.92 12.27 15.47
C VAL A 22 14.06 11.48 16.48
N ALA A 23 12.78 11.19 16.24
CA ALA A 23 11.89 10.56 17.23
C ALA A 23 11.45 9.11 16.94
N THR A 24 11.87 8.50 15.82
CA THR A 24 11.31 7.23 15.28
C THR A 24 9.80 7.31 15.04
N GLY A 25 9.21 6.32 14.37
CA GLY A 25 7.85 6.36 13.79
C GLY A 25 6.76 7.13 14.56
N VAL A 26 5.88 7.83 13.82
CA VAL A 26 4.79 8.72 14.31
C VAL A 26 3.90 8.09 15.40
N ALA A 27 3.65 6.78 15.36
CA ALA A 27 2.77 6.13 16.33
C ALA A 27 3.28 4.80 16.92
N SER A 28 4.14 4.05 16.22
CA SER A 28 4.65 2.76 16.73
C SER A 28 6.10 2.78 17.21
N GLY A 29 6.84 3.87 16.98
CA GLY A 29 8.27 3.95 17.30
C GLY A 29 9.18 3.01 16.50
N THR A 30 8.63 2.23 15.56
CA THR A 30 9.41 1.41 14.62
C THR A 30 9.71 2.23 13.38
N VAL A 31 10.73 1.83 12.60
CA VAL A 31 11.13 2.50 11.36
C VAL A 31 11.47 1.40 10.34
N MET A 32 11.20 1.62 9.05
CA MET A 32 11.51 0.65 7.98
C MET A 32 10.79 -0.72 8.12
N GLY A 33 9.56 -0.71 8.64
CA GLY A 33 8.74 -1.91 8.74
C GLY A 33 7.96 -2.22 7.44
N PRO A 34 7.25 -3.37 7.40
CA PRO A 34 6.45 -3.74 6.25
C PRO A 34 5.19 -2.87 6.13
N SER A 35 4.73 -2.64 4.90
CA SER A 35 3.41 -2.07 4.62
C SER A 35 2.49 -3.07 3.95
N ARG A 36 1.22 -3.00 4.33
CA ARG A 36 0.12 -3.76 3.74
C ARG A 36 -1.03 -2.83 3.36
N HIS A 37 -1.74 -3.18 2.30
CA HIS A 37 -2.93 -2.46 1.87
C HIS A 37 -4.14 -2.91 2.71
N LEU A 38 -4.90 -1.94 3.20
CA LEU A 38 -6.14 -2.17 3.96
C LEU A 38 -7.36 -2.17 3.05
N THR A 39 -7.34 -1.38 1.97
CA THR A 39 -8.45 -1.27 1.03
C THR A 39 -8.02 -1.59 -0.40
N GLY A 40 -8.92 -2.17 -1.17
CA GLY A 40 -8.75 -2.55 -2.58
C GLY A 40 -10.10 -2.56 -3.29
N SER A 41 -10.14 -3.05 -4.53
CA SER A 41 -11.39 -3.39 -5.19
C SER A 41 -11.76 -4.84 -4.90
N PHE A 42 -12.93 -5.05 -4.30
CA PHE A 42 -13.41 -6.38 -3.90
C PHE A 42 -14.01 -7.16 -5.07
N THR A 43 -14.33 -6.48 -6.16
CA THR A 43 -14.88 -7.08 -7.38
C THR A 43 -13.79 -7.46 -8.39
N VAL A 44 -12.64 -6.79 -8.34
CA VAL A 44 -11.49 -7.11 -9.20
C VAL A 44 -10.46 -7.91 -8.41
N LEU A 45 -10.38 -9.21 -8.69
CA LEU A 45 -9.44 -10.11 -8.01
C LEU A 45 -8.19 -10.33 -8.87
N LEU A 46 -7.02 -10.06 -8.30
CA LEU A 46 -5.73 -10.42 -8.86
C LEU A 46 -5.17 -11.63 -8.10
N LYS A 47 -5.02 -12.76 -8.80
CA LYS A 47 -4.59 -14.03 -8.19
C LYS A 47 -5.41 -14.41 -6.95
N GLY A 48 -6.73 -14.22 -7.02
CA GLY A 48 -7.68 -14.60 -5.96
C GLY A 48 -7.78 -13.63 -4.78
N THR A 49 -7.09 -12.49 -4.80
CA THR A 49 -7.20 -11.46 -3.74
C THR A 49 -7.57 -10.09 -4.33
N PRO A 50 -8.29 -9.24 -3.57
CA PRO A 50 -8.70 -7.91 -4.03
C PRO A 50 -7.54 -7.09 -4.56
N ALA A 51 -7.72 -6.53 -5.75
CA ALA A 51 -6.72 -5.70 -6.41
C ALA A 51 -6.57 -4.35 -5.69
N THR A 52 -5.34 -3.85 -5.57
CA THR A 52 -5.10 -2.50 -5.00
C THR A 52 -5.18 -1.48 -6.11
N ARG A 53 -5.91 -0.40 -5.87
CA ARG A 53 -6.19 0.64 -6.87
C ARG A 53 -5.63 1.98 -6.45
N LEU A 54 -5.73 2.97 -7.34
CA LEU A 54 -5.47 4.36 -6.98
C LEU A 54 -6.40 4.73 -5.82
N THR A 55 -5.87 5.46 -4.84
CA THR A 55 -6.52 5.84 -3.56
C THR A 55 -6.77 4.70 -2.55
N SER A 56 -6.29 3.47 -2.83
CA SER A 56 -6.23 2.43 -1.80
C SER A 56 -5.39 2.89 -0.59
N VAL A 57 -5.92 2.65 0.61
CA VAL A 57 -5.30 3.01 1.89
C VAL A 57 -4.38 1.87 2.33
N SER A 58 -3.20 2.23 2.84
CA SER A 58 -2.18 1.32 3.35
C SER A 58 -1.84 1.65 4.79
N LEU A 59 -1.53 0.63 5.57
CA LEU A 59 -0.92 0.78 6.88
C LEU A 59 0.59 0.63 6.68
N GLN A 60 1.36 1.64 7.06
CA GLN A 60 2.81 1.66 6.91
C GLN A 60 3.48 1.35 8.24
N ASN A 61 4.40 0.38 8.23
CA ASN A 61 5.24 0.02 9.37
C ASN A 61 4.43 -0.26 10.64
N SER A 62 3.60 -1.31 10.58
CA SER A 62 2.60 -1.56 11.63
C SER A 62 1.68 -0.32 11.77
N THR A 63 1.26 0.06 12.98
CA THR A 63 0.34 1.19 13.19
C THR A 63 1.00 2.56 13.09
N ASN A 64 2.16 2.66 12.44
CA ASN A 64 2.97 3.88 12.48
C ASN A 64 2.34 5.04 11.73
N ALA A 65 1.90 4.78 10.50
CA ALA A 65 1.29 5.80 9.65
C ALA A 65 0.24 5.20 8.73
N VAL A 66 -0.78 6.01 8.44
CA VAL A 66 -1.72 5.73 7.36
C VAL A 66 -1.16 6.34 6.08
N GLY A 67 -0.91 5.49 5.09
CA GLY A 67 -0.53 5.90 3.74
C GLY A 67 -1.68 5.72 2.76
N MET A 68 -1.58 6.36 1.60
CA MET A 68 -2.50 6.13 0.49
C MET A 68 -1.74 6.02 -0.82
N ARG A 69 -2.27 5.22 -1.74
CA ARG A 69 -1.70 5.07 -3.07
C ARG A 69 -2.11 6.23 -3.98
N THR A 70 -1.29 7.27 -4.02
CA THR A 70 -1.48 8.44 -4.90
C THR A 70 -0.95 8.22 -6.31
N VAL A 71 -0.04 7.26 -6.51
CA VAL A 71 0.51 6.88 -7.83
C VAL A 71 0.13 5.43 -8.12
N PRO A 72 -0.51 5.13 -9.27
CA PRO A 72 -0.91 3.77 -9.60
C PRO A 72 0.34 2.93 -9.91
N SER A 73 0.28 1.62 -9.64
CA SER A 73 1.42 0.75 -9.90
C SER A 73 1.71 0.52 -11.38
N GLN A 74 0.71 0.79 -12.22
CA GLN A 74 0.79 0.73 -13.66
C GLN A 74 -0.23 1.72 -14.24
N PHE A 75 0.09 2.28 -15.41
CA PHE A 75 -0.72 3.33 -16.05
C PHE A 75 -1.63 2.82 -17.17
N LYS A 76 -1.64 1.51 -17.45
CA LYS A 76 -2.42 0.91 -18.53
C LYS A 76 -3.88 0.64 -18.17
N VAL A 77 -4.15 0.28 -16.92
CA VAL A 77 -5.48 -0.14 -16.44
C VAL A 77 -5.85 0.66 -15.21
N LEU A 78 -6.96 1.39 -15.26
CA LEU A 78 -7.52 2.08 -14.10
C LEU A 78 -8.69 1.27 -13.54
N MET A 79 -8.58 0.84 -12.29
CA MET A 79 -9.65 0.12 -11.58
C MET A 79 -10.54 1.12 -10.83
N LEU A 80 -11.76 1.31 -11.32
CA LEU A 80 -12.78 2.19 -10.73
C LEU A 80 -13.81 1.43 -9.88
N ALA A 81 -13.75 0.11 -9.89
CA ALA A 81 -14.71 -0.73 -9.21
C ALA A 81 -14.55 -0.63 -7.67
N PRO A 82 -15.65 -0.78 -6.92
CA PRO A 82 -15.64 -0.72 -5.46
C PRO A 82 -14.73 -1.79 -4.87
#